data_AF-A0A519W2V7-F1
#
_entry.id   AF-A0A519W2V7-F1
#
_cell.length_a   1.000
_cell.length_b   1.000
_cell.length_c   1.000
_cell.angle_alpha   90.00
_cell.angle_beta   90.00
_cell.angle_gamma   90.00
#
_symmetry.space_group_name_H-M   'P 1'
#
loop_
_entity.id
_entity.type
_entity.pdbx_description
1 polymer ?
#
loop_
_entity_poly.entity_id
_entity_poly.type
_entity_poly.pdbx_seq_one_letter_code
_entity_poly.pdbx_strand_id
1 'polypeptide(L)'
;MYYRITKRVSFSITFIVLFFFSNLSAQVKSPLKQQVNLQFAADSLTKSIFKLEQYTGLNFAYDPDQLKNAKSASYHFVQASLESVLTKLLFGTGLGFSVVGNDI
;
A
#
# COMPACT_ATOMS: atom_id res chain seq x y z
N MET A 1 7.48 -51.01 -28.56
CA MET A 1 8.57 -50.15 -28.04
C MET A 1 8.26 -48.64 -28.10
N TYR A 2 7.31 -48.18 -28.95
CA TYR A 2 6.96 -46.75 -29.13
C TYR A 2 6.16 -46.07 -28.01
N TYR A 3 5.40 -46.83 -27.20
CA TYR A 3 4.50 -46.29 -26.17
C TYR A 3 5.22 -45.68 -24.94
N ARG A 4 6.48 -46.05 -24.70
CA ARG A 4 7.30 -45.52 -23.59
C ARG A 4 7.89 -44.15 -23.89
N ILE A 5 8.14 -43.86 -25.17
CA ILE A 5 8.74 -42.60 -25.63
C ILE A 5 7.69 -41.49 -25.62
N THR A 6 6.46 -41.77 -26.07
CA THR A 6 5.35 -40.82 -26.05
C THR A 6 4.97 -40.35 -24.65
N LYS A 7 5.01 -41.22 -23.63
CA LYS A 7 4.76 -40.82 -22.23
C LYS A 7 5.82 -39.86 -21.68
N ARG A 8 7.10 -40.03 -22.03
CA ARG A 8 8.19 -39.15 -21.57
C ARG A 8 8.14 -37.78 -22.23
N VAL A 9 7.87 -37.74 -23.54
CA VAL A 9 7.75 -36.49 -24.30
C VAL A 9 6.53 -35.68 -23.85
N SER A 10 5.40 -36.34 -23.56
CA SER A 10 4.20 -35.68 -23.03
C SER A 10 4.45 -35.02 -21.66
N PHE A 11 5.24 -35.66 -20.79
CA PHE A 11 5.59 -35.09 -19.48
C PHE A 11 6.48 -33.84 -19.60
N SER A 12 7.45 -33.85 -20.53
CA SER A 12 8.33 -32.70 -20.78
C SER A 12 7.58 -31.51 -21.41
N ILE A 13 6.59 -31.77 -22.26
CA ILE A 13 5.76 -30.73 -22.89
C ILE A 13 4.90 -30.02 -21.83
N THR A 14 4.27 -30.76 -20.91
CA THR A 14 3.47 -30.17 -19.83
C THR A 14 4.31 -29.26 -18.92
N PHE A 15 5.56 -29.63 -18.65
CA PHE A 15 6.45 -28.83 -17.80
C PHE A 15 6.89 -27.52 -18.47
N ILE A 16 7.09 -27.55 -19.78
CA ILE A 16 7.43 -26.36 -20.59
C ILE A 16 6.24 -25.40 -20.64
N VAL A 17 5.01 -25.91 -20.81
CA VAL A 17 3.80 -25.07 -20.85
C VAL A 17 3.58 -24.34 -19.52
N LEU A 18 3.83 -24.97 -18.38
CA LEU A 18 3.72 -24.32 -17.05
C LEU A 18 4.72 -23.17 -16.85
N PHE A 19 5.91 -23.25 -17.44
CA PHE A 19 6.92 -22.20 -17.33
C PHE A 19 6.55 -20.93 -18.12
N PHE A 20 5.89 -21.07 -19.27
CA PHE A 20 5.49 -19.93 -20.10
C PHE A 20 4.36 -19.07 -19.47
N PHE A 21 3.58 -19.61 -18.54
CA PHE A 21 2.54 -18.86 -17.83
C PHE A 21 3.02 -18.09 -16.59
N SER A 22 4.30 -18.13 -16.25
CA SER A 22 4.84 -17.52 -15.03
C SER A 22 5.04 -15.99 -15.06
N ASN A 23 4.63 -15.31 -16.13
CA ASN A 23 4.68 -13.85 -16.24
C ASN A 23 3.55 -13.15 -15.44
N LEU A 24 3.33 -13.55 -14.19
CA LEU A 24 2.51 -12.81 -13.24
C LEU A 24 3.32 -11.62 -12.74
N SER A 25 3.28 -10.52 -13.47
CA SER A 25 3.72 -9.23 -12.95
C SER A 25 2.76 -8.82 -11.84
N ALA A 26 3.18 -8.95 -10.58
CA ALA A 26 2.49 -8.35 -9.46
C ALA A 26 2.59 -6.83 -9.63
N GLN A 27 1.60 -6.21 -10.27
CA GLN A 27 1.45 -4.75 -10.27
C GLN A 27 1.16 -4.33 -8.83
N VAL A 28 2.21 -3.94 -8.10
CA VAL A 28 2.07 -3.33 -6.78
C VAL A 28 1.36 -2.00 -7.01
N LYS A 29 0.04 -1.97 -6.78
CA LYS A 29 -0.72 -0.71 -6.76
C LYS A 29 -0.05 0.18 -5.72
N SER A 30 0.42 1.34 -6.15
CA SER A 30 1.03 2.30 -5.24
C SER A 30 0.02 2.68 -4.14
N PRO A 31 0.35 2.47 -2.84
CA PRO A 31 -0.57 2.73 -1.74
C PRO A 31 -1.05 4.19 -1.71
N LEU A 32 -0.23 5.12 -2.20
CA LEU A 32 -0.55 6.54 -2.28
C LEU A 32 -1.73 6.90 -3.20
N LYS A 33 -1.99 6.08 -4.21
CA LYS A 33 -3.09 6.30 -5.17
C LYS A 33 -4.44 5.77 -4.67
N GLN A 34 -4.47 5.12 -3.51
CA GLN A 34 -5.71 4.67 -2.89
C GLN A 34 -6.61 5.86 -2.57
N GLN A 35 -7.87 5.80 -3.03
CA GLN A 35 -8.88 6.80 -2.72
C GLN A 35 -9.51 6.49 -1.38
N VAL A 36 -9.62 7.50 -0.52
CA VAL A 36 -10.19 7.38 0.83
C VAL A 36 -11.27 8.44 1.07
N ASN A 37 -12.30 8.04 1.81
CA ASN A 37 -13.35 8.92 2.31
C ASN A 37 -13.24 8.99 3.84
N LEU A 38 -12.62 10.04 4.36
CA LEU A 38 -12.27 10.14 5.76
C LEU A 38 -12.54 11.52 6.32
N GLN A 39 -13.00 11.53 7.58
CA GLN A 39 -13.15 12.74 8.36
C GLN A 39 -12.23 12.67 9.58
N PHE A 40 -11.39 13.69 9.72
CA PHE A 40 -10.52 13.91 10.86
C PHE A 40 -11.07 15.07 11.68
N ALA A 41 -11.26 14.85 12.97
CA ALA A 41 -11.47 15.94 13.91
C ALA A 41 -10.12 16.59 14.25
N ALA A 42 -10.15 17.80 14.82
CA ALA A 42 -8.94 18.43 15.34
C ALA A 42 -8.43 17.67 16.58
N ASP A 43 -7.41 16.84 16.40
CA ASP A 43 -6.82 16.00 17.45
C ASP A 43 -5.30 15.84 17.20
N SER A 44 -4.64 15.05 18.04
CA SER A 44 -3.24 14.63 17.86
C SER A 44 -3.02 13.95 16.50
N LEU A 45 -1.88 14.27 15.88
CA LEU A 45 -1.48 13.69 14.59
C LEU A 45 -1.43 12.16 14.66
N THR A 46 -0.93 11.63 15.78
CA THR A 46 -0.83 10.19 16.06
C THR A 46 -2.18 9.47 15.93
N LYS A 47 -3.26 10.04 16.48
CA LYS A 47 -4.60 9.43 16.34
C LYS A 47 -5.10 9.48 14.91
N SER A 48 -4.82 10.57 14.20
CA SER A 48 -5.20 10.72 12.80
C SER A 48 -4.46 9.70 11.93
N ILE A 49 -3.16 9.47 12.15
CA ILE A 49 -2.40 8.42 11.44
C ILE A 49 -2.92 7.03 11.82
N PHE A 50 -3.15 6.76 13.10
CA PHE A 50 -3.69 5.47 13.52
C PHE A 50 -5.07 5.17 12.90
N LYS A 51 -5.93 6.19 12.79
CA LYS A 51 -7.22 6.06 12.09
C LYS A 51 -7.03 5.80 10.59
N LEU A 52 -6.00 6.40 9.99
CA LEU A 52 -5.63 6.20 8.59
C LEU A 52 -5.13 4.76 8.35
N GLU A 53 -4.28 4.24 9.23
CA GLU A 53 -3.84 2.84 9.27
C GLU A 53 -5.03 1.88 9.31
N GLN A 54 -5.94 2.08 10.27
CA GLN A 54 -7.12 1.23 10.43
C GLN A 54 -8.04 1.23 9.20
N TYR A 55 -8.17 2.36 8.51
CA TYR A 55 -9.02 2.48 7.34
C TYR A 55 -8.38 1.92 6.06
N THR A 56 -7.07 2.14 5.91
CA THR A 56 -6.35 1.77 4.68
C THR A 56 -5.76 0.37 4.72
N GLY A 57 -5.54 -0.19 5.92
CA GLY A 57 -4.84 -1.46 6.12
C GLY A 57 -3.34 -1.38 5.82
N LEU A 58 -2.80 -0.17 5.65
CA LEU A 58 -1.38 0.09 5.43
C LEU A 58 -0.67 0.30 6.76
N ASN A 59 0.62 0.00 6.80
CA ASN A 59 1.46 0.21 7.97
C ASN A 59 2.15 1.56 7.86
N PHE A 60 2.12 2.38 8.92
CA PHE A 60 2.81 3.66 8.96
C PHE A 60 3.95 3.62 9.97
N ALA A 61 5.17 3.82 9.50
CA ALA A 61 6.36 3.87 10.34
C ALA A 61 6.68 5.32 10.70
N TYR A 62 6.56 5.68 11.98
CA TYR A 62 6.86 7.02 12.46
C TYR A 62 7.50 7.01 13.84
N ASP A 63 8.26 8.06 14.13
CA ASP A 63 8.81 8.31 15.46
C ASP A 63 7.75 9.00 16.33
N PRO A 64 7.26 8.36 17.42
CA PRO A 64 6.20 8.92 18.25
C PRO A 64 6.60 10.25 18.91
N ASP A 65 7.88 10.49 19.19
CA ASP A 65 8.34 11.73 19.82
C ASP A 65 8.24 12.93 18.86
N GLN A 66 8.37 12.69 17.55
CA GLN A 66 8.20 13.72 16.53
C GLN A 66 6.73 14.12 16.34
N LEU A 67 5.80 13.19 16.56
CA LEU A 67 4.37 13.41 16.37
C LEU A 67 3.64 13.89 17.63
N LYS A 68 4.23 13.70 18.81
CA LYS A 68 3.62 13.98 20.11
C LYS A 68 3.11 15.41 20.27
N ASN A 69 3.81 16.37 19.68
CA ASN A 69 3.46 17.79 19.74
C ASN A 69 2.70 18.29 18.49
N ALA A 70 2.60 17.46 17.45
CA ALA A 70 1.92 17.80 16.22
C ALA A 70 0.40 17.58 16.36
N LYS A 71 -0.38 18.59 15.95
CA LYS A 71 -1.84 18.53 15.91
C LYS A 71 -2.30 18.62 14.47
N SER A 72 -3.29 17.81 14.09
CA SER A 72 -3.95 17.96 12.80
C SER A 72 -5.15 18.89 12.95
N ALA A 73 -5.38 19.73 11.95
CA ALA A 73 -6.65 20.45 11.83
C ALA A 73 -7.79 19.47 11.51
N SER A 74 -9.02 19.95 11.66
CA SER A 74 -10.21 19.20 11.20
C SER A 74 -10.25 19.21 9.68
N TYR A 75 -10.35 18.03 9.07
CA TYR A 75 -10.39 17.87 7.63
C TYR A 75 -11.47 16.87 7.23
N HIS A 76 -12.13 17.15 6.11
CA HIS A 76 -13.08 16.25 5.48
C HIS A 76 -12.61 15.95 4.06
N PHE A 77 -12.36 14.67 3.80
CA PHE A 77 -11.84 14.18 2.53
C PHE A 77 -12.89 13.29 1.86
N VAL A 78 -13.21 13.60 0.61
CA VAL A 78 -14.12 12.82 -0.24
C VAL A 78 -13.38 12.45 -1.52
N GLN A 79 -13.23 11.15 -1.76
CA GLN A 79 -12.50 10.55 -2.88
C GLN A 79 -11.09 11.12 -3.07
N ALA A 80 -10.45 11.48 -1.95
CA ALA A 80 -9.10 12.02 -1.97
C ALA A 80 -8.07 10.88 -2.05
N SER A 81 -6.98 11.11 -2.78
CA SER A 81 -5.84 10.18 -2.73
C SER A 81 -5.18 10.22 -1.36
N LEU A 82 -4.64 9.09 -0.91
CA LEU A 82 -3.90 9.00 0.34
C LEU A 82 -2.74 10.00 0.40
N GLU A 83 -2.06 10.22 -0.72
CA GLU A 83 -1.03 11.26 -0.88
C GLU A 83 -1.55 12.66 -0.55
N SER A 84 -2.73 13.03 -1.07
CA SER A 84 -3.35 14.33 -0.83
C SER A 84 -3.77 14.47 0.64
N VAL A 85 -4.29 13.39 1.22
CA VAL A 85 -4.67 13.34 2.64
C VAL A 85 -3.43 13.58 3.50
N LEU A 86 -2.36 12.81 3.31
CA LEU A 86 -1.11 12.95 4.08
C LEU A 86 -0.49 14.33 3.92
N THR A 87 -0.43 14.85 2.69
CA THR A 87 0.09 16.20 2.42
C THR A 87 -0.68 17.27 3.20
N LYS A 88 -2.01 17.17 3.27
CA LYS A 88 -2.84 18.12 4.02
C LYS A 88 -2.76 17.93 5.53
N LEU A 89 -2.64 16.69 5.98
CA LEU A 89 -2.58 16.33 7.39
C LEU A 89 -1.25 16.74 8.02
N LEU A 90 -0.14 16.60 7.28
CA LEU A 90 1.20 17.00 7.67
C LEU A 90 1.53 18.46 7.33
N PHE A 91 0.62 19.18 6.68
CA PHE A 91 0.85 20.57 6.32
C PHE A 91 1.08 21.44 7.56
N GLY A 92 2.20 22.17 7.59
CA GLY A 92 2.56 23.06 8.69
C GLY A 92 3.23 22.38 9.89
N THR A 93 3.40 21.05 9.89
CA THR A 93 4.14 20.33 10.95
C THR A 93 5.64 20.23 10.66
N GLY A 94 6.06 20.49 9.41
CA GLY A 94 7.44 20.29 8.96
C GLY A 94 7.80 18.82 8.69
N LEU A 95 6.84 17.91 8.80
CA LEU A 95 7.01 16.48 8.53
C LEU A 95 6.67 16.15 7.08
N GLY A 96 7.43 15.22 6.50
CA GLY A 96 7.16 14.62 5.20
C GLY A 96 6.74 13.15 5.32
N PHE A 97 6.43 12.53 4.19
CA PHE A 97 6.16 11.09 4.10
C PHE A 97 6.88 10.50 2.88
N SER A 98 7.20 9.20 2.93
CA SER A 98 7.84 8.48 1.83
C SER A 98 7.34 7.05 1.79
N VAL A 99 7.18 6.49 0.59
CA VAL A 99 6.74 5.10 0.46
C VAL A 99 7.95 4.19 0.43
N VAL A 100 7.99 3.21 1.33
CA VAL A 100 9.02 2.17 1.37
C VAL A 100 8.35 0.83 1.13
N GLY A 101 8.39 0.35 -0.12
CA GLY A 101 7.72 -0.88 -0.52
C GLY A 101 6.19 -0.73 -0.52
N ASN A 102 5.54 -1.31 0.48
CA ASN A 102 4.08 -1.21 0.68
C ASN A 102 3.70 -0.42 1.96
N ASP A 103 4.70 0.09 2.67
CA ASP A 103 4.56 0.84 3.91
C ASP A 103 4.88 2.33 3.68
N ILE A 104 4.44 3.18 4.61
CA ILE A 104 4.55 4.65 4.52
C ILE A 104 5.26 5.21 5.76
#